data_AF-A0A7C7ZM78-F1
#
_entry.id   AF-A0A7C7ZM78-F1
#
_cell.length_a   1.000
_cell.length_b   1.000
_cell.length_c   1.000
_cell.angle_alpha   90.00
_cell.angle_beta   90.00
_cell.angle_gamma   90.00
#
_symmetry.space_group_name_H-M   'P 1'
#
loop_
_entity.id
_entity.type
_entity.pdbx_description
1 polymer ?
#
loop_
_entity_poly.entity_id
_entity_poly.type
_entity_poly.pdbx_seq_one_letter_code
_entity_poly.pdbx_strand_id
1 'polypeptide(L)'
;MTDGTARPNTGLTVRQIPFEFPEDLDPHWNPKKPEWGHMVNGASLAMPYLEPYLIQVVRMGMKQIEDPELKAIAADCCGQEGQHYRQHKRFNELLVSKGYARLPKLEAEMQKAYDARGLSMSGNVFNGIAFLLFYAGIATVIWMVGVIAVKSLTGARDLR
;
A
#
# COMPACT_ATOMS: atom_id res chain seq x y z
N MET A 1 3.57 44.40 9.86
CA MET A 1 4.19 43.09 10.18
C MET A 1 3.11 42.19 10.74
N THR A 2 2.53 41.35 9.89
CA THR A 2 1.84 40.10 10.29
C THR A 2 2.46 39.03 9.43
N ASP A 3 3.27 38.26 10.12
CA ASP A 3 4.04 37.08 9.76
C ASP A 3 3.10 35.89 9.43
N GLY A 4 3.58 34.96 8.61
CA GLY A 4 3.00 33.63 8.43
C GLY A 4 2.18 33.43 7.15
N THR A 5 2.83 33.04 6.05
CA THR A 5 2.16 32.52 4.85
C THR A 5 1.34 31.27 5.19
N ALA A 6 0.03 31.37 5.16
CA ALA A 6 -0.87 30.23 5.29
C ALA A 6 -0.55 29.16 4.22
N ARG A 7 -0.52 27.89 4.60
CA ARG A 7 -0.30 26.76 3.68
C ARG A 7 -1.39 26.77 2.58
N PRO A 8 -1.06 26.53 1.30
CA PRO A 8 -2.05 26.43 0.23
C PRO A 8 -3.15 25.42 0.59
N ASN A 9 -4.40 25.74 0.27
CA ASN A 9 -5.51 24.80 0.44
C ASN A 9 -5.45 23.75 -0.69
N THR A 10 -5.03 22.54 -0.33
CA THR A 10 -4.80 21.44 -1.27
C THR A 10 -6.07 20.66 -1.63
N GLY A 11 -7.19 20.89 -0.92
CA GLY A 11 -8.38 20.03 -0.97
C GLY A 11 -8.18 18.62 -0.38
N LEU A 12 -6.94 18.25 -0.03
CA LEU A 12 -6.56 16.99 0.59
C LEU A 12 -6.38 17.21 2.09
N THR A 13 -7.11 16.44 2.90
CA THR A 13 -6.92 16.44 4.35
C THR A 13 -6.30 15.12 4.76
N VAL A 14 -5.14 15.17 5.43
CA VAL A 14 -4.56 13.98 6.07
C VAL A 14 -5.47 13.58 7.23
N ARG A 15 -6.07 12.39 7.14
CA ARG A 15 -7.03 11.88 8.12
C ARG A 15 -6.53 10.61 8.77
N GLN A 16 -6.75 10.50 10.07
CA GLN A 16 -6.67 9.20 10.73
C GLN A 16 -7.77 8.31 10.13
N ILE A 17 -7.43 7.06 9.86
CA ILE A 17 -8.40 6.07 9.40
C ILE A 17 -9.36 5.79 10.56
N PRO A 18 -10.69 5.95 10.38
CA PRO A 18 -11.66 5.93 11.48
C PRO A 18 -12.10 4.51 11.86
N PHE A 19 -11.23 3.52 11.70
CA PHE A 19 -11.49 2.15 12.09
C PHE A 19 -10.22 1.51 12.66
N GLU A 20 -10.42 0.52 13.51
CA GLU A 20 -9.36 -0.31 14.06
C GLU A 20 -9.64 -1.77 13.73
N PHE A 21 -8.58 -2.56 13.59
CA PHE A 21 -8.70 -4.01 13.49
C PHE A 21 -8.80 -4.61 14.89
N PRO A 22 -9.91 -5.30 15.22
CA PRO A 22 -10.11 -5.84 16.55
C PRO A 22 -9.17 -7.03 16.79
N GLU A 23 -8.77 -7.24 18.05
CA GLU A 23 -7.86 -8.33 18.43
C GLU A 23 -8.43 -9.73 18.18
N ASP A 24 -9.75 -9.87 18.08
CA ASP A 24 -10.44 -11.13 17.78
C ASP A 24 -10.72 -11.35 16.29
N LEU A 25 -10.18 -10.50 15.40
CA LEU A 25 -10.30 -10.64 13.96
C LEU A 25 -9.93 -12.05 13.49
N ASP A 26 -10.84 -12.69 12.74
CA ASP A 26 -10.57 -13.94 12.03
C ASP A 26 -9.90 -13.62 10.68
N PRO A 27 -8.68 -14.11 10.42
CA PRO A 27 -8.03 -13.98 9.11
C PRO A 27 -8.84 -14.53 7.94
N HIS A 28 -9.79 -15.44 8.18
CA HIS A 28 -10.71 -16.00 7.19
C HIS A 28 -12.04 -15.23 7.13
N TRP A 29 -11.96 -13.90 7.19
CA TRP A 29 -13.10 -12.97 7.19
C TRP A 29 -14.07 -13.10 5.99
N ASN A 30 -13.70 -13.84 4.93
CA ASN A 30 -14.57 -14.16 3.80
C ASN A 30 -14.74 -15.68 3.59
N PRO A 31 -15.58 -16.35 4.40
CA PRO A 31 -15.77 -17.80 4.32
C PRO A 31 -16.43 -18.25 2.99
N LYS A 32 -17.11 -17.35 2.28
CA LYS A 32 -17.73 -17.65 0.98
C LYS A 32 -16.71 -17.67 -0.16
N LYS A 33 -15.56 -17.00 0.00
CA LYS A 33 -14.48 -16.89 -1.00
C LYS A 33 -13.12 -16.83 -0.29
N PRO A 34 -12.67 -17.95 0.30
CA PRO A 34 -11.45 -17.97 1.12
C PRO A 34 -10.19 -17.59 0.33
N GLU A 35 -10.09 -17.98 -0.94
CA GLU A 35 -8.96 -17.65 -1.81
C GLU A 35 -8.85 -16.14 -2.04
N TRP A 36 -10.00 -15.48 -2.22
CA TRP A 36 -10.05 -14.02 -2.34
C TRP A 36 -9.64 -13.35 -1.03
N GLY A 37 -10.12 -13.85 0.11
CA GLY A 37 -9.73 -13.36 1.43
C GLY A 37 -8.22 -13.44 1.64
N HIS A 38 -7.61 -14.58 1.34
CA HIS A 38 -6.15 -14.74 1.43
C HIS A 38 -5.38 -13.89 0.42
N MET A 39 -5.89 -13.70 -0.79
CA MET A 39 -5.26 -12.82 -1.77
C MET A 39 -5.22 -11.37 -1.28
N VAL A 40 -6.31 -10.87 -0.70
CA VAL A 40 -6.38 -9.52 -0.10
C VAL A 40 -5.47 -9.43 1.13
N ASN A 41 -5.45 -10.46 1.99
CA ASN A 41 -4.51 -10.53 3.10
C ASN A 41 -3.08 -10.45 2.61
N GLY A 42 -2.74 -11.22 1.57
CA GLY A 42 -1.42 -11.23 0.93
C GLY A 42 -1.04 -9.88 0.32
N ALA A 43 -1.99 -9.16 -0.29
CA ALA A 43 -1.76 -7.82 -0.79
C ALA A 43 -1.37 -6.84 0.35
N SER A 44 -2.03 -6.94 1.51
CA SER A 44 -1.69 -6.15 2.69
C SER A 44 -0.26 -6.41 3.18
N LEU A 45 0.28 -7.62 3.02
CA LEU A 45 1.65 -7.95 3.41
C LEU A 45 2.69 -7.14 2.64
N ALA A 46 2.40 -6.78 1.39
CA ALA A 46 3.33 -5.99 0.57
C ALA A 46 3.31 -4.50 0.90
N MET A 47 2.21 -3.97 1.45
CA MET A 47 2.01 -2.52 1.62
C MET A 47 3.02 -1.86 2.58
N PRO A 48 3.38 -2.45 3.75
CA PRO A 48 4.37 -1.84 4.64
C PRO A 48 5.77 -1.66 4.05
N TYR A 49 6.09 -2.37 2.96
CA TYR A 49 7.33 -2.21 2.21
C TYR A 49 7.18 -1.17 1.09
N LEU A 50 5.99 -1.10 0.48
CA LEU A 50 5.68 -0.18 -0.62
C LEU A 50 5.43 1.26 -0.17
N GLU A 51 4.63 1.48 0.88
CA GLU A 51 4.17 2.83 1.25
C GLU A 51 5.31 3.75 1.74
N PRO A 52 6.25 3.31 2.61
CA PRO A 52 7.40 4.13 2.98
C PRO A 52 8.27 4.50 1.77
N TYR A 53 8.34 3.59 0.80
CA TYR A 53 9.05 3.82 -0.43
C TYR A 53 8.35 4.86 -1.32
N LEU A 54 7.03 4.77 -1.51
CA LEU A 54 6.26 5.77 -2.24
C LEU A 54 6.44 7.16 -1.63
N ILE A 55 6.38 7.24 -0.29
CA ILE A 55 6.64 8.49 0.45
C ILE A 55 8.05 9.02 0.14
N GLN A 56 9.06 8.15 0.10
CA GLN A 56 10.43 8.56 -0.23
C GLN A 56 10.56 9.06 -1.68
N VAL A 57 9.98 8.35 -2.65
CA VAL A 57 10.01 8.75 -4.06
C VAL A 57 9.32 10.10 -4.25
N VAL A 58 8.14 10.29 -3.64
CA VAL A 58 7.43 11.57 -3.67
C VAL A 58 8.28 12.67 -3.04
N ARG A 59 8.90 12.43 -1.88
CA ARG A 59 9.81 13.40 -1.23
C ARG A 59 11.03 13.76 -2.09
N MET A 60 11.57 12.81 -2.85
CA MET A 60 12.66 13.08 -3.79
C MET A 60 12.17 13.98 -4.94
N GLY A 61 11.00 13.67 -5.52
CA GLY A 61 10.37 14.47 -6.57
C GLY A 61 10.00 15.88 -6.11
N MET A 62 9.55 16.04 -4.86
CA MET A 62 9.20 17.33 -4.25
C MET A 62 10.34 18.36 -4.26
N LYS A 63 11.61 17.94 -4.40
CA LYS A 63 12.76 18.84 -4.54
C LYS A 63 12.75 19.61 -5.87
N GLN A 64 12.07 19.07 -6.88
CA GLN A 64 11.98 19.64 -8.23
C GLN A 64 10.65 20.36 -8.48
N ILE A 65 9.71 20.31 -7.53
CA ILE A 65 8.41 20.97 -7.65
C ILE A 65 8.56 22.45 -7.25
N GLU A 66 8.33 23.33 -8.22
CA GLU A 66 8.34 24.79 -8.04
C GLU A 66 6.98 25.33 -7.60
N ASP A 67 5.88 24.73 -8.08
CA ASP A 67 4.53 25.12 -7.71
C ASP A 67 4.26 24.83 -6.22
N PRO A 68 4.03 25.87 -5.39
CA PRO A 68 3.78 25.70 -3.96
C PRO A 68 2.50 24.90 -3.67
N GLU A 69 1.48 24.96 -4.52
CA GLU A 69 0.23 24.22 -4.35
C GLU A 69 0.45 22.72 -4.58
N LEU A 70 1.09 22.36 -5.70
CA LEU A 70 1.45 20.97 -6.00
C LEU A 70 2.38 20.38 -4.94
N LYS A 71 3.30 21.17 -4.40
CA LYS A 71 4.19 20.75 -3.31
C LYS A 71 3.43 20.50 -2.02
N ALA A 72 2.43 21.33 -1.71
CA ALA A 72 1.56 21.13 -0.56
C ALA A 72 0.70 19.86 -0.71
N ILE A 73 0.16 19.60 -1.91
CA ILE A 73 -0.59 18.37 -2.24
C ILE A 73 0.29 17.13 -2.03
N ALA A 74 1.50 17.11 -2.60
CA ALA A 74 2.43 16.00 -2.45
C ALA A 74 2.78 15.72 -0.97
N ALA A 75 2.91 16.77 -0.15
CA ALA A 75 3.10 16.62 1.28
C ALA A 75 1.88 16.00 1.99
N ASP A 76 0.65 16.37 1.61
CA ASP A 76 -0.56 15.75 2.16
C ASP A 76 -0.72 14.30 1.72
N CYS A 77 -0.41 13.97 0.46
CA CYS A 77 -0.37 12.58 -0.01
C CYS A 77 0.62 11.74 0.83
N CYS A 78 1.83 12.25 1.07
CA CYS A 78 2.80 11.56 1.94
C CYS A 78 2.26 11.36 3.36
N GLY A 79 1.55 12.35 3.90
CA GLY A 79 0.90 12.24 5.20
C GLY A 79 -0.17 11.16 5.23
N GLN A 80 -0.98 11.07 4.17
CA GLN A 80 -2.05 10.09 4.04
C GLN A 80 -1.51 8.66 3.86
N GLU A 81 -0.50 8.44 3.01
CA GLU A 81 0.15 7.13 2.87
C GLU A 81 0.79 6.67 4.20
N GLY A 82 1.29 7.60 5.00
CA GLY A 82 1.78 7.27 6.35
C GLY A 82 0.69 6.76 7.29
N GLN A 83 -0.57 7.15 7.08
CA GLN A 83 -1.73 6.61 7.82
C GLN A 83 -2.06 5.20 7.34
N HIS A 84 -2.08 4.99 6.02
CA HIS A 84 -2.35 3.69 5.40
C HIS A 84 -1.32 2.64 5.86
N TYR A 85 -0.04 3.02 5.85
CA TYR A 85 1.07 2.22 6.37
C TYR A 85 0.84 1.68 7.78
N ARG A 86 0.36 2.53 8.70
CA ARG A 86 0.12 2.09 10.07
C ARG A 86 -0.98 1.04 10.14
N GLN A 87 -2.02 1.16 9.32
CA GLN A 87 -3.12 0.22 9.29
C GLN A 87 -2.72 -1.12 8.67
N HIS A 88 -1.98 -1.10 7.56
CA HIS A 88 -1.45 -2.34 6.98
C HIS A 88 -0.49 -3.06 7.92
N LYS A 89 0.42 -2.32 8.57
CA LYS A 89 1.32 -2.90 9.58
C LYS A 89 0.53 -3.55 10.72
N ARG A 90 -0.46 -2.84 11.27
CA ARG A 90 -1.32 -3.37 12.34
C ARG A 90 -2.08 -4.61 11.92
N PHE A 91 -2.68 -4.61 10.73
CA PHE A 91 -3.37 -5.77 10.19
C PHE A 91 -2.44 -6.97 10.02
N ASN A 92 -1.24 -6.77 9.50
CA ASN A 92 -0.27 -7.84 9.29
C ASN A 92 0.23 -8.42 10.62
N GLU A 93 0.43 -7.59 11.64
CA GLU A 93 0.73 -8.05 13.02
C GLU A 93 -0.38 -8.95 13.56
N LEU A 94 -1.65 -8.60 13.31
CA LEU A 94 -2.78 -9.44 13.68
C LEU A 94 -2.77 -10.77 12.92
N LEU A 95 -2.51 -10.78 11.61
CA LEU A 95 -2.40 -12.04 10.85
C LEU A 95 -1.33 -12.97 11.45
N VAL A 96 -0.16 -12.44 11.81
CA VAL A 96 0.90 -13.22 12.46
C VAL A 96 0.42 -13.80 13.78
N SER A 97 -0.24 -12.99 14.62
CA SER A 97 -0.80 -13.44 15.91
C SER A 97 -1.85 -14.55 15.77
N LYS A 98 -2.53 -14.62 14.61
CA LYS A 98 -3.61 -15.57 14.31
C LYS A 98 -3.15 -16.81 13.56
N GLY A 99 -1.86 -17.12 13.57
CA GLY A 99 -1.33 -18.40 13.08
C GLY A 99 -0.51 -18.32 11.80
N TYR A 100 -0.29 -17.13 11.24
CA TYR A 100 0.57 -16.94 10.08
C TYR A 100 2.06 -16.83 10.47
N ALA A 101 2.53 -17.76 11.31
CA ALA A 101 3.84 -17.68 11.99
C ALA A 101 5.06 -17.68 11.06
N ARG A 102 4.91 -18.10 9.80
CA ARG A 102 5.98 -18.08 8.78
C ARG A 102 6.19 -16.71 8.14
N LEU A 103 5.24 -15.79 8.24
CA LEU A 103 5.30 -14.51 7.54
C LEU A 103 6.54 -13.68 7.90
N PRO A 104 6.92 -13.50 9.19
CA PRO A 104 8.10 -12.69 9.52
C PRO A 104 9.39 -13.23 8.90
N LYS A 105 9.52 -14.56 8.79
CA LYS A 105 10.67 -15.20 8.15
C LYS A 105 10.68 -14.95 6.64
N LEU A 106 9.54 -15.13 5.98
CA LEU A 106 9.40 -14.89 4.54
C LEU A 106 9.69 -13.43 4.19
N GLU A 107 9.16 -12.51 4.97
CA GLU A 107 9.42 -11.07 4.88
C GLU A 107 10.92 -10.74 4.97
N ALA A 108 11.62 -11.32 5.95
CA ALA A 108 13.07 -11.14 6.09
C ALA A 108 13.86 -11.72 4.89
N GLU A 109 13.44 -12.87 4.36
CA GLU A 109 14.04 -13.48 3.17
C GLU A 109 13.83 -12.60 1.92
N MET A 110 12.63 -12.04 1.76
CA MET A 110 12.31 -11.11 0.67
C MET A 110 13.14 -9.82 0.75
N GLN A 111 13.23 -9.22 1.94
CA GLN A 111 14.02 -8.02 2.17
C GLN A 111 15.49 -8.24 1.79
N LYS A 112 16.08 -9.35 2.29
CA LYS A 112 17.45 -9.74 1.95
C LYS A 112 17.63 -9.93 0.43
N ALA A 113 16.66 -10.53 -0.24
CA ALA A 113 16.70 -10.76 -1.69
C ALA A 113 16.63 -9.46 -2.50
N TYR A 114 15.91 -8.44 -2.03
CA TYR A 114 15.86 -7.12 -2.63
C TYR A 114 17.15 -6.33 -2.40
N ASP A 115 17.67 -6.33 -1.17
CA ASP A 115 18.93 -5.67 -0.84
C ASP A 115 20.09 -6.22 -1.66
N ALA A 116 20.18 -7.55 -1.81
CA ALA A 116 21.20 -8.21 -2.63
C ALA A 116 21.14 -7.84 -4.12
N ARG A 117 19.99 -7.39 -4.62
CA ARG A 117 19.79 -6.97 -6.02
C ARG A 117 20.02 -5.46 -6.22
N GLY A 118 20.44 -4.75 -5.17
CA GLY A 118 20.55 -3.28 -5.22
C GLY A 118 19.20 -2.58 -5.36
N LEU A 119 18.10 -3.30 -5.08
CA LEU A 119 16.74 -2.77 -5.03
C LEU A 119 16.40 -2.25 -3.63
N SER A 120 17.41 -1.92 -2.82
CA SER A 120 17.18 -1.36 -1.50
C SER A 120 16.39 -0.05 -1.63
N MET A 121 15.51 0.19 -0.66
CA MET A 121 14.61 1.34 -0.70
C MET A 121 15.34 2.70 -0.69
N SER A 122 16.65 2.72 -0.44
CA SER A 122 17.47 3.93 -0.35
C SER A 122 18.35 4.23 -1.58
N GLY A 123 18.28 3.45 -2.66
CA GLY A 123 19.33 3.43 -3.69
C GLY A 123 19.40 4.61 -4.67
N ASN A 124 18.34 4.94 -5.41
CA ASN A 124 18.36 5.94 -6.50
C ASN A 124 16.94 6.17 -7.07
N VAL A 125 16.67 7.33 -7.68
CA VAL A 125 15.44 7.64 -8.43
C VAL A 125 15.12 6.61 -9.54
N PHE A 126 16.14 5.96 -10.11
CA PHE A 126 15.95 4.90 -11.11
C PHE A 126 15.31 3.64 -10.51
N ASN A 127 15.67 3.28 -9.27
CA ASN A 127 14.96 2.24 -8.55
C ASN A 127 13.51 2.69 -8.32
N GLY A 128 13.33 3.98 -8.01
CA GLY A 128 12.05 4.74 -7.98
C GLY A 128 11.09 4.36 -9.11
N ILE A 129 11.58 4.58 -10.33
CA ILE A 129 10.82 4.39 -11.57
C ILE A 129 10.58 2.90 -11.83
N ALA A 130 11.59 2.04 -11.66
CA ALA A 130 11.46 0.61 -11.89
C ALA A 130 10.38 -0.04 -11.00
N PHE A 131 10.27 0.41 -9.75
CA PHE A 131 9.26 -0.09 -8.83
C PHE A 131 7.86 0.48 -9.10
N LEU A 132 7.74 1.76 -9.48
CA LEU A 132 6.46 2.33 -9.94
C LEU A 132 5.89 1.56 -11.15
N LEU A 133 6.76 1.19 -12.10
CA LEU A 133 6.37 0.38 -13.26
C LEU A 133 5.96 -1.04 -12.85
N PHE A 134 6.68 -1.66 -11.91
CA PHE A 134 6.31 -2.96 -11.34
C PHE A 134 4.97 -2.90 -10.60
N TYR A 135 4.73 -1.84 -9.82
CA TYR A 135 3.48 -1.60 -9.10
C TYR A 135 2.30 -1.40 -10.05
N ALA A 136 2.44 -0.57 -11.08
CA ALA A 136 1.42 -0.41 -12.11
C ALA A 136 1.10 -1.76 -12.78
N GLY A 137 2.12 -2.60 -13.01
CA GLY A 137 1.96 -3.97 -13.47
C GLY A 137 1.18 -4.87 -12.50
N ILE A 138 1.55 -4.89 -11.21
CA ILE A 138 0.86 -5.70 -10.19
C ILE A 138 -0.58 -5.24 -9.99
N ALA A 139 -0.83 -3.94 -9.87
CA ALA A 139 -2.19 -3.40 -9.70
C ALA A 139 -3.06 -3.76 -10.90
N THR A 140 -2.49 -3.72 -12.12
CA THR A 140 -3.17 -4.15 -13.35
C THR A 140 -3.49 -5.64 -13.32
N VAL A 141 -2.54 -6.49 -12.93
CA VAL A 141 -2.77 -7.96 -12.85
C VAL A 141 -3.79 -8.31 -11.77
N ILE A 142 -3.70 -7.71 -10.57
CA ILE A 142 -4.68 -7.91 -9.49
C ILE A 142 -6.07 -7.47 -9.93
N TRP A 143 -6.18 -6.31 -10.60
CA TRP A 143 -7.44 -5.83 -11.15
C TRP A 143 -7.98 -6.75 -12.26
N MET A 144 -7.15 -7.18 -13.20
CA MET A 144 -7.55 -8.11 -14.27
C MET A 144 -8.02 -9.44 -13.72
N VAL A 145 -7.26 -10.07 -12.82
CA VAL A 145 -7.63 -11.35 -12.19
C VAL A 145 -8.90 -11.18 -11.35
N GLY A 146 -9.02 -10.08 -10.60
CA GLY A 146 -10.22 -9.76 -9.82
C GLY A 146 -11.47 -9.57 -10.68
N VAL A 147 -11.37 -8.80 -11.77
CA VAL A 147 -12.47 -8.58 -12.72
C VAL A 147 -12.86 -9.87 -13.43
N ILE A 148 -11.89 -10.67 -13.90
CA ILE A 148 -12.15 -11.96 -14.53
C ILE A 148 -12.82 -12.89 -13.53
N ALA A 149 -12.30 -13.03 -12.31
CA ALA A 149 -12.88 -13.88 -11.28
C ALA A 149 -14.32 -13.45 -10.92
N VAL A 150 -14.58 -12.15 -10.77
CA VAL A 150 -15.93 -11.63 -10.52
C VAL A 150 -16.85 -11.93 -11.70
N LYS A 151 -16.45 -11.62 -12.94
CA LYS A 151 -17.28 -11.83 -14.13
C LYS A 151 -17.55 -13.30 -14.43
N SER A 152 -16.57 -14.18 -14.23
CA SER A 152 -16.73 -15.63 -14.39
C SER A 152 -17.69 -16.23 -13.36
N LEU A 153 -17.78 -15.63 -12.16
CA LEU A 153 -18.70 -16.06 -11.11
C LEU A 153 -20.10 -15.45 -11.26
N THR A 154 -20.25 -14.29 -11.90
CA THR A 154 -21.56 -13.66 -12.16
C THR A 154 -22.20 -14.15 -13.47
N GLY A 155 -21.40 -14.46 -14.50
CA GLY A 155 -21.92 -14.99 -15.78
C GLY A 155 -22.51 -16.39 -15.70
N ALA A 156 -22.20 -17.15 -14.64
CA ALA A 156 -22.80 -18.46 -14.40
C ALA A 156 -24.24 -18.40 -13.82
N ARG A 157 -24.74 -17.21 -13.46
CA ARG A 157 -26.11 -17.04 -12.92
C ARG A 157 -27.19 -16.84 -14.00
N ASP A 158 -26.80 -16.55 -15.24
CA ASP A 158 -27.74 -16.24 -16.34
C ASP A 158 -28.08 -17.47 -17.23
N LEU A 159 -27.71 -18.68 -16.80
CA LEU A 159 -27.98 -19.95 -17.51
C LEU A 159 -28.92 -20.90 -16.73
N ARG A 160 -29.87 -20.36 -15.96
CA ARG A 160 -30.97 -21.16 -15.36
C ARG A 160 -32.32 -20.66 -15.80
#